data_AF-A0A2J6N2Z2-F1
#
_entry.id   AF-A0A2J6N2Z2-F1
#
_cell.length_a   1.000
_cell.length_b   1.000
_cell.length_c   1.000
_cell.angle_alpha   90.00
_cell.angle_beta   90.00
_cell.angle_gamma   90.00
#
_symmetry.space_group_name_H-M   'P 1'
#
loop_
_entity.id
_entity.type
_entity.pdbx_description
1 polymer ?
#
loop_
_entity_poly.entity_id
_entity_poly.type
_entity_poly.pdbx_seq_one_letter_code
_entity_poly.pdbx_strand_id
1 'polypeptide(L)'
;GARPWYNYRYRQEELEPWAPKIKEAAEKVEKVYGYFNNHYHGYAVENCLQVLEMLGALTPEQKEAKANVENYFKTTAKATETKLETFVEPAEMKFETLLHYFMDAERIKRAQQIKDDEVTIQQETAEEIRAMVKEYHIVIDLENRVILHDCADWSKMLPNKKLCKHLGKLLLILDKEKATTILRQIYANKEAWNFKPYTQ
;
A
#
# COMPACT_ATOMS: atom_id res chain seq x y z
N GLY A 1 2.87 -13.13 6.73
CA GLY A 1 2.91 -14.00 5.54
C GLY A 1 2.92 -13.14 4.30
N ALA A 2 3.69 -13.53 3.27
CA ALA A 2 3.92 -12.74 2.06
C ALA A 2 2.69 -12.56 1.14
N ARG A 3 1.61 -13.33 1.37
CA ARG A 3 0.31 -13.21 0.68
C ARG A 3 -0.81 -13.44 1.70
N PRO A 4 -1.49 -12.39 2.21
CA PRO A 4 -2.65 -12.57 3.07
C PRO A 4 -3.76 -13.21 2.24
N TRP A 5 -4.22 -14.41 2.62
CA TRP A 5 -5.26 -15.17 1.93
C TRP A 5 -6.60 -14.39 1.89
N TYR A 6 -6.80 -13.48 2.83
CA TYR A 6 -8.04 -12.70 3.03
C TYR A 6 -7.98 -11.27 2.46
N ASN A 7 -6.96 -10.93 1.68
CA ASN A 7 -6.86 -9.62 1.03
C ASN A 7 -7.56 -9.63 -0.34
N TYR A 8 -8.89 -9.71 -0.33
CA TYR A 8 -9.72 -9.71 -1.53
C TYR A 8 -10.90 -8.75 -1.37
N ARG A 9 -11.22 -7.99 -2.41
CA ARG A 9 -12.42 -7.14 -2.46
C ARG A 9 -13.29 -7.68 -3.58
N TYR A 10 -14.41 -8.32 -3.25
CA TYR A 10 -15.31 -8.85 -4.27
C TYR A 10 -15.88 -7.72 -5.10
N ARG A 11 -15.92 -7.92 -6.42
CA ARG A 11 -16.65 -7.05 -7.34
C ARG A 11 -18.13 -7.37 -7.28
N GLN A 12 -18.95 -6.41 -7.73
CA GLN A 12 -20.40 -6.58 -7.72
C GLN A 12 -20.83 -7.82 -8.50
N GLU A 13 -20.23 -8.07 -9.66
CA GLU A 13 -20.55 -9.19 -10.56
C GLU A 13 -20.19 -10.55 -9.93
N GLU A 14 -19.26 -10.58 -8.99
CA GLU A 14 -18.89 -11.80 -8.24
C GLU A 14 -19.88 -12.09 -7.11
N LEU A 15 -20.53 -11.05 -6.57
CA LEU A 15 -21.51 -11.16 -5.48
C LEU A 15 -22.93 -11.45 -6.00
N GLU A 16 -23.28 -10.92 -7.17
CA GLU A 16 -24.58 -11.09 -7.80
C GLU A 16 -25.07 -12.56 -7.87
N PRO A 17 -24.23 -13.56 -8.23
CA PRO A 17 -24.64 -14.95 -8.25
C PRO A 17 -24.94 -15.56 -6.89
N TRP A 18 -24.56 -14.91 -5.78
CA TRP A 18 -24.79 -15.42 -4.42
C TRP A 18 -26.17 -15.06 -3.90
N ALA A 19 -26.68 -13.89 -4.26
CA ALA A 19 -28.02 -13.45 -3.85
C ALA A 19 -29.14 -14.46 -4.15
N PRO A 20 -29.26 -15.04 -5.37
CA PRO A 20 -30.29 -16.05 -5.64
C PRO A 20 -30.05 -17.35 -4.85
N LYS A 21 -28.79 -17.78 -4.65
CA LYS A 21 -28.46 -18.98 -3.87
C LYS A 21 -28.83 -18.83 -2.40
N ILE A 22 -28.61 -17.64 -1.84
CA ILE A 22 -28.98 -17.32 -0.45
C ILE A 22 -30.51 -17.32 -0.31
N LYS A 23 -31.24 -16.75 -1.28
CA LYS A 23 -32.71 -16.77 -1.28
C LYS A 23 -33.25 -18.20 -1.34
N GLU A 24 -32.71 -19.04 -2.23
CA GLU A 24 -33.09 -20.46 -2.32
C GLU A 24 -32.78 -21.23 -1.02
N ALA A 25 -31.64 -20.96 -0.39
CA ALA A 25 -31.31 -21.57 0.89
C ALA A 25 -32.27 -21.12 2.00
N ALA A 26 -32.64 -19.84 2.04
CA ALA A 26 -33.55 -19.26 3.02
C ALA A 26 -34.98 -19.84 2.93
N GLU A 27 -35.42 -20.32 1.76
CA GLU A 27 -36.70 -21.02 1.62
C GLU A 27 -36.72 -22.39 2.31
N LYS A 28 -35.56 -23.01 2.51
CA LYS A 28 -35.44 -24.40 3.01
C LYS A 28 -35.14 -24.49 4.50
N VAL A 29 -34.84 -23.37 5.16
CA VAL A 29 -34.40 -23.34 6.56
C VAL A 29 -35.05 -22.19 7.33
N GLU A 30 -35.16 -22.32 8.64
CA GLU A 30 -35.71 -21.26 9.50
C GLU A 30 -34.81 -20.01 9.51
N LYS A 31 -33.48 -20.18 9.49
CA LYS A 31 -32.48 -19.09 9.60
C LYS A 31 -31.25 -19.36 8.76
N VAL A 32 -30.76 -18.32 8.08
CA VAL A 32 -29.51 -18.33 7.32
C VAL A 32 -28.52 -17.36 7.97
N TYR A 33 -27.27 -17.80 8.12
CA TYR A 33 -26.17 -16.97 8.59
C TYR A 33 -25.12 -16.82 7.49
N GLY A 34 -24.70 -15.58 7.21
CA GLY A 34 -23.66 -15.26 6.23
C GLY A 34 -22.52 -14.51 6.88
N TYR A 35 -21.28 -14.93 6.61
CA TYR A 35 -20.07 -14.31 7.13
C TYR A 35 -19.08 -14.02 6.00
N PHE A 36 -18.59 -12.79 5.95
CA PHE A 36 -17.52 -12.38 5.05
C PHE A 36 -16.20 -12.32 5.83
N ASN A 37 -15.18 -13.03 5.34
CA ASN A 37 -13.89 -13.15 6.02
C ASN A 37 -12.73 -12.50 5.24
N ASN A 38 -13.02 -11.67 4.24
CA ASN A 38 -12.03 -10.98 3.42
C ASN A 38 -11.58 -9.64 4.04
N HIS A 39 -11.06 -9.69 5.28
CA HIS A 39 -10.93 -8.52 6.17
C HIS A 39 -9.49 -7.97 6.32
N TYR A 40 -8.73 -7.81 5.24
CA TYR A 40 -7.42 -7.12 5.36
C TYR A 40 -7.54 -5.58 5.35
N HIS A 41 -8.50 -5.02 4.60
CA HIS A 41 -8.75 -3.58 4.47
C HIS A 41 -10.19 -3.17 4.81
N GLY A 42 -10.94 -4.01 5.54
CA GLY A 42 -12.36 -3.76 5.83
C GLY A 42 -13.33 -4.10 4.68
N TYR A 43 -12.85 -4.74 3.60
CA TYR A 43 -13.68 -5.12 2.44
C TYR A 43 -14.86 -6.03 2.79
N ALA A 44 -14.70 -6.88 3.82
CA ALA A 44 -15.78 -7.72 4.32
C ALA A 44 -17.03 -6.91 4.70
N VAL A 45 -16.86 -5.71 5.29
CA VAL A 45 -17.98 -4.85 5.69
C VAL A 45 -18.72 -4.32 4.46
N GLU A 46 -17.98 -3.83 3.46
CA GLU A 46 -18.56 -3.35 2.21
C GLU A 46 -19.32 -4.47 1.47
N ASN A 47 -18.69 -5.63 1.30
CA ASN A 47 -19.29 -6.74 0.56
C ASN A 47 -20.51 -7.33 1.30
N CYS A 48 -20.48 -7.38 2.64
CA CYS A 48 -21.66 -7.70 3.46
C CYS A 48 -22.83 -6.75 3.13
N LEU A 49 -22.59 -5.43 3.16
CA LEU A 49 -23.61 -4.42 2.93
C LEU A 49 -24.14 -4.48 1.49
N GLN A 50 -23.29 -4.76 0.50
CA GLN A 50 -23.70 -4.97 -0.89
C GLN A 50 -24.63 -6.18 -1.02
N VAL A 51 -24.30 -7.32 -0.41
CA VAL A 51 -25.17 -8.50 -0.46
C VAL A 51 -26.48 -8.29 0.30
N LEU A 52 -26.46 -7.62 1.45
CA LEU A 52 -27.71 -7.24 2.15
C LEU A 52 -28.62 -6.38 1.28
N GLU A 53 -28.06 -5.45 0.50
CA GLU A 53 -28.81 -4.66 -0.47
C GLU A 53 -29.41 -5.53 -1.58
N MET A 54 -28.63 -6.43 -2.18
CA MET A 54 -29.10 -7.36 -3.22
C MET A 54 -30.21 -8.30 -2.71
N LEU A 55 -30.17 -8.64 -1.43
CA LEU A 55 -31.19 -9.43 -0.75
C LEU A 55 -32.44 -8.61 -0.37
N GLY A 56 -32.38 -7.27 -0.47
CA GLY A 56 -33.46 -6.38 -0.01
C GLY A 56 -33.59 -6.30 1.51
N ALA A 57 -32.55 -6.69 2.24
CA ALA A 57 -32.51 -6.75 3.71
C ALA A 57 -31.73 -5.58 4.35
N LEU A 58 -31.31 -4.60 3.55
CA LEU A 58 -30.51 -3.47 4.03
C LEU A 58 -31.38 -2.46 4.78
N THR A 59 -31.01 -2.18 6.04
CA THR A 59 -31.66 -1.15 6.86
C THR A 59 -31.22 0.27 6.44
N PRO A 60 -31.97 1.33 6.80
CA PRO A 60 -31.58 2.72 6.53
C PRO A 60 -30.19 3.07 7.10
N GLU A 61 -29.90 2.65 8.33
CA GLU A 61 -28.61 2.88 9.00
C GLU A 61 -27.47 2.15 8.27
N GLN A 62 -27.71 0.92 7.81
CA GLN A 62 -26.74 0.17 7.01
C GLN A 62 -26.54 0.76 5.62
N LYS A 63 -27.56 1.38 5.03
CA LYS A 63 -27.44 2.10 3.76
C LYS A 63 -26.54 3.32 3.88
N GLU A 64 -26.66 4.08 4.97
CA GLU A 64 -25.75 5.18 5.27
C GLU A 64 -24.32 4.67 5.50
N ALA A 65 -24.16 3.61 6.30
CA ALA A 65 -22.86 2.99 6.53
C ALA A 65 -22.21 2.51 5.22
N LYS A 66 -22.98 1.92 4.31
CA LYS A 66 -22.53 1.49 2.98
C LYS A 66 -22.03 2.68 2.17
N ALA A 67 -22.80 3.77 2.11
CA ALA A 67 -22.40 4.99 1.40
C ALA A 67 -21.11 5.58 1.96
N ASN A 68 -20.95 5.60 3.28
CA ASN A 68 -19.73 6.09 3.94
C ASN A 68 -18.50 5.23 3.59
N VAL A 69 -18.65 3.90 3.62
CA VAL A 69 -17.57 2.96 3.27
C VAL A 69 -17.20 3.08 1.79
N GLU A 70 -18.18 3.14 0.89
CA GLU A 70 -17.93 3.34 -0.54
C GLU A 70 -17.25 4.68 -0.82
N ASN A 71 -17.67 5.75 -0.15
CA ASN A 71 -17.06 7.07 -0.28
C ASN A 71 -15.62 7.07 0.23
N TYR A 72 -15.33 6.38 1.34
CA TYR A 72 -13.96 6.21 1.83
C TYR A 72 -13.09 5.50 0.78
N PHE A 73 -13.58 4.41 0.17
CA PHE A 73 -12.84 3.71 -0.87
C PHE A 73 -12.74 4.51 -2.17
N LYS A 74 -13.78 5.27 -2.55
CA LYS A 74 -13.74 6.16 -3.72
C LYS A 74 -12.79 7.32 -3.52
N THR A 75 -12.76 7.95 -2.34
CA THR A 75 -11.85 9.07 -2.05
C THR A 75 -10.41 8.61 -1.91
N THR A 76 -10.15 7.43 -1.33
CA THR A 76 -8.81 6.83 -1.29
C THR A 76 -8.35 6.37 -2.67
N ALA A 77 -9.22 5.70 -3.45
CA ALA A 77 -8.95 5.32 -4.84
C ALA A 77 -8.75 6.54 -5.75
N LYS A 78 -9.58 7.58 -5.59
CA LYS A 78 -9.46 8.85 -6.29
C LYS A 78 -8.23 9.64 -5.82
N ALA A 79 -7.83 9.60 -4.56
CA ALA A 79 -6.53 10.18 -4.17
C ALA A 79 -5.34 9.46 -4.84
N THR A 80 -5.47 8.16 -5.13
CA THR A 80 -4.52 7.42 -5.97
C THR A 80 -4.66 7.70 -7.48
N GLU A 81 -5.87 7.96 -8.01
CA GLU A 81 -6.13 8.21 -9.44
C GLU A 81 -6.02 9.69 -9.85
N THR A 82 -6.29 10.64 -8.96
CA THR A 82 -6.15 12.10 -9.18
C THR A 82 -4.68 12.54 -9.12
N LYS A 83 -3.75 11.60 -8.93
CA LYS A 83 -2.37 11.78 -9.35
C LYS A 83 -2.33 11.76 -10.87
N LEU A 84 -2.53 12.95 -11.46
CA LEU A 84 -2.11 13.42 -12.79
C LEU A 84 -0.59 13.21 -13.06
N GLU A 85 -0.01 12.10 -12.60
CA GLU A 85 1.42 11.79 -12.61
C GLU A 85 1.77 10.76 -13.70
N THR A 86 0.78 10.16 -14.37
CA THR A 86 0.98 9.24 -15.49
C THR A 86 1.39 9.92 -16.81
N PHE A 87 1.37 11.26 -16.87
CA PHE A 87 1.74 12.03 -18.07
C PHE A 87 2.93 12.99 -17.87
N VAL A 88 3.52 13.03 -16.67
CA VAL A 88 4.74 13.82 -16.41
C VAL A 88 5.94 12.90 -16.60
N GLU A 89 6.87 13.29 -17.47
CA GLU A 89 8.10 12.51 -17.63
C GLU A 89 8.82 12.38 -16.27
N PRO A 90 9.30 11.19 -15.88
CA PRO A 90 10.00 10.98 -14.61
C PRO A 90 11.13 12.01 -14.36
N ALA A 91 11.74 12.52 -15.43
CA ALA A 91 12.80 13.52 -15.42
C ALA A 91 12.38 14.90 -14.88
N GLU A 92 11.09 15.21 -14.85
CA GLU A 92 10.58 16.52 -14.40
C GLU A 92 10.00 16.49 -12.97
N MET A 93 9.80 15.29 -12.41
CA MET A 93 9.22 15.15 -11.08
C MET A 93 10.18 15.60 -9.97
N LYS A 94 9.68 16.44 -9.07
CA LYS A 94 10.42 16.92 -7.89
C LYS A 94 10.54 15.83 -6.82
N PHE A 95 11.56 15.96 -5.97
CA PHE A 95 11.81 15.06 -4.85
C PHE A 95 10.56 14.80 -4.01
N GLU A 96 9.85 15.85 -3.63
CA GLU A 96 8.69 15.78 -2.74
C GLU A 96 7.55 14.97 -3.38
N THR A 97 7.29 15.21 -4.67
CA THR A 97 6.27 14.47 -5.44
C THR A 97 6.61 12.98 -5.52
N LEU A 98 7.87 12.65 -5.82
CA LEU A 98 8.34 11.27 -5.88
C LEU A 98 8.28 10.59 -4.51
N LEU A 99 8.69 11.27 -3.45
CA LEU A 99 8.63 10.74 -2.10
C LEU A 99 7.18 10.43 -1.70
N HIS A 100 6.24 11.33 -2.01
CA HIS A 100 4.80 11.12 -1.81
C HIS A 100 4.21 10.01 -2.69
N TYR A 101 4.80 9.72 -3.85
CA TYR A 101 4.39 8.57 -4.64
C TYR A 101 4.72 7.25 -3.92
N PHE A 102 5.87 7.18 -3.24
CA PHE A 102 6.32 5.96 -2.57
C PHE A 102 5.90 5.84 -1.10
N MET A 103 5.47 6.93 -0.47
CA MET A 103 5.11 7.00 0.95
C MET A 103 3.89 7.91 1.17
N ASP A 104 2.98 7.51 2.05
CA ASP A 104 1.90 8.40 2.51
C ASP A 104 2.44 9.51 3.46
N ALA A 105 1.61 10.53 3.70
CA ALA A 105 1.99 11.68 4.53
C ALA A 105 2.35 11.29 5.98
N GLU A 106 1.65 10.32 6.56
CA GLU A 106 1.93 9.82 7.91
C GLU A 106 3.30 9.12 7.99
N ARG A 107 3.66 8.33 6.99
CA ARG A 107 4.98 7.70 6.86
C ARG A 107 6.09 8.71 6.68
N ILE A 108 5.87 9.77 5.88
CA ILE A 108 6.85 10.85 5.70
C ILE A 108 7.05 11.61 7.02
N LYS A 109 5.99 11.95 7.73
CA LYS A 109 6.08 12.59 9.05
C LYS A 109 6.86 11.72 10.04
N ARG A 110 6.61 10.41 10.05
CA ARG A 110 7.35 9.45 10.89
C ARG A 110 8.80 9.29 10.47
N ALA A 111 9.12 9.46 9.18
CA ALA A 111 10.50 9.50 8.71
C ALA A 111 11.22 10.73 9.24
N GLN A 112 10.61 11.92 9.13
CA GLN A 112 11.15 13.19 9.66
C GLN A 112 11.38 13.18 11.17
N GLN A 113 10.62 12.38 11.93
CA GLN A 113 10.77 12.23 13.38
C GLN A 113 11.97 11.38 13.79
N ILE A 114 12.54 10.58 12.90
CA ILE A 114 13.81 9.88 13.17
C ILE A 114 14.89 10.95 13.17
N LYS A 115 15.75 10.96 14.19
CA LYS A 115 16.79 11.99 14.30
C LYS A 115 17.91 11.75 13.29
N ASP A 116 18.65 12.80 12.96
CA ASP A 116 19.75 12.70 11.98
C ASP A 116 20.91 11.85 12.49
N ASP A 117 21.19 11.92 13.80
CA ASP A 117 22.22 11.13 14.50
C ASP A 117 21.88 9.62 14.60
N GLU A 118 20.63 9.25 14.31
CA GLU A 118 20.19 7.85 14.21
C GLU A 118 20.46 7.26 12.82
N VAL A 119 21.12 7.99 11.91
CA VAL A 119 21.45 7.50 10.57
C VAL A 119 22.95 7.47 10.36
N THR A 120 23.47 6.31 9.96
CA THR A 120 24.88 6.12 9.64
C THR A 120 25.00 5.64 8.20
N ILE A 121 25.54 6.47 7.32
CA ILE A 121 25.86 6.08 5.94
C ILE A 121 27.22 5.38 5.98
N GLN A 122 27.24 4.09 5.66
CA GLN A 122 28.44 3.26 5.67
C GLN A 122 29.16 3.29 4.33
N GLN A 123 28.41 3.34 3.24
CA GLN A 123 28.93 3.39 1.89
C GLN A 123 27.98 4.20 1.02
N GLU A 124 28.54 5.12 0.24
CA GLU A 124 27.78 5.92 -0.70
C GLU A 124 28.57 6.05 -2.01
N THR A 125 28.21 5.24 -3.00
CA THR A 125 28.85 5.21 -4.32
C THR A 125 27.83 5.50 -5.43
N ALA A 126 28.25 5.44 -6.69
CA ALA A 126 27.34 5.56 -7.83
C ALA A 126 26.49 4.29 -8.05
N GLU A 127 27.00 3.13 -7.62
CA GLU A 127 26.39 1.81 -7.84
C GLU A 127 25.61 1.32 -6.62
N GLU A 128 26.00 1.74 -5.42
CA GLU A 128 25.44 1.22 -4.18
C GLU A 128 25.44 2.24 -3.04
N ILE A 129 24.39 2.19 -2.22
CA ILE A 129 24.29 2.87 -0.93
C ILE A 129 24.05 1.85 0.16
N ARG A 130 24.90 1.86 1.20
CA ARG A 130 24.72 1.09 2.43
C ARG A 130 24.60 2.05 3.60
N ALA A 131 23.55 1.89 4.39
CA ALA A 131 23.32 2.72 5.56
C ALA A 131 22.63 1.92 6.67
N MET A 132 22.77 2.42 7.89
CA MET A 132 21.97 2.01 9.03
C MET A 132 21.06 3.16 9.44
N VAL A 133 19.81 2.83 9.76
CA VAL A 133 18.85 3.76 10.37
C VAL A 133 18.37 3.12 11.66
N LYS A 134 18.81 3.65 12.80
CA LYS A 134 18.75 2.99 14.10
C LYS A 134 19.47 1.63 14.04
N GLU A 135 18.80 0.56 14.43
CA GLU A 135 19.30 -0.81 14.38
C GLU A 135 19.13 -1.51 13.01
N TYR A 136 18.46 -0.87 12.05
CA TYR A 136 18.07 -1.51 10.79
C TYR A 136 19.05 -1.20 9.64
N HIS A 137 19.32 -2.21 8.80
CA HIS A 137 20.22 -2.13 7.65
C HIS A 137 19.46 -1.77 6.39
N ILE A 138 19.99 -0.86 5.59
CA ILE A 138 19.47 -0.51 4.26
C ILE A 138 20.60 -0.68 3.25
N VAL A 139 20.33 -1.43 2.18
CA VAL A 139 21.17 -1.49 0.99
C VAL A 139 20.33 -1.11 -0.22
N ILE A 140 20.76 -0.09 -0.95
CA ILE A 140 20.20 0.31 -2.24
C ILE A 140 21.26 -0.01 -3.29
N ASP A 141 21.07 -1.11 -3.99
CA ASP A 141 21.90 -1.56 -5.11
C ASP A 141 21.27 -1.02 -6.40
N LEU A 142 21.89 0.03 -6.94
CA LEU A 142 21.43 0.74 -8.14
C LEU A 142 21.75 -0.04 -9.41
N GLU A 143 22.83 -0.81 -9.40
CA GLU A 143 23.26 -1.64 -10.53
C GLU A 143 22.27 -2.80 -10.76
N ASN A 144 22.00 -3.58 -9.72
CA ASN A 144 21.10 -4.74 -9.78
C ASN A 144 19.63 -4.37 -9.55
N ARG A 145 19.33 -3.09 -9.27
CA ARG A 145 17.99 -2.57 -8.97
C ARG A 145 17.35 -3.31 -7.80
N VAL A 146 18.10 -3.47 -6.72
CA VAL A 146 17.65 -4.18 -5.51
C VAL A 146 17.66 -3.23 -4.33
N ILE A 147 16.61 -3.28 -3.53
CA ILE A 147 16.58 -2.62 -2.22
C ILE A 147 16.40 -3.69 -1.16
N LEU A 148 17.35 -3.74 -0.22
CA LEU A 148 17.35 -4.65 0.92
C LEU A 148 17.13 -3.86 2.20
N HIS A 149 16.23 -4.35 3.05
CA HIS A 149 16.04 -3.79 4.38
C HIS A 149 15.38 -4.79 5.33
N ASP A 150 15.64 -4.70 6.63
CA ASP A 150 15.25 -5.68 7.66
C ASP A 150 14.15 -5.20 8.61
N CYS A 151 13.57 -4.00 8.43
CA CYS A 151 12.51 -3.56 9.35
C CYS A 151 11.15 -4.25 9.12
N ALA A 152 10.37 -4.40 10.18
CA ALA A 152 9.07 -5.06 10.13
C ALA A 152 8.06 -4.35 9.21
N ASP A 153 8.14 -3.02 9.09
CA ASP A 153 7.26 -2.23 8.22
C ASP A 153 7.63 -2.43 6.73
N TRP A 154 8.92 -2.57 6.41
CA TRP A 154 9.40 -2.87 5.06
C TRP A 154 8.82 -4.17 4.52
N SER A 155 8.86 -5.23 5.33
CA SER A 155 8.29 -6.53 4.97
C SER A 155 6.80 -6.44 4.59
N LYS A 156 6.05 -5.52 5.21
CA LYS A 156 4.63 -5.27 4.89
C LYS A 156 4.47 -4.48 3.59
N MET A 157 5.45 -3.66 3.22
CA MET A 157 5.38 -2.77 2.06
C MET A 157 5.85 -3.42 0.75
N LEU A 158 6.55 -4.56 0.82
CA LEU A 158 7.07 -5.29 -0.35
C LEU A 158 6.03 -5.50 -1.47
N PRO A 159 4.78 -5.96 -1.20
CA PRO A 159 3.83 -6.26 -2.28
C PRO A 159 3.44 -5.03 -3.10
N ASN A 160 3.45 -3.85 -2.49
CA ASN A 160 3.04 -2.60 -3.14
C ASN A 160 4.24 -1.75 -3.62
N LYS A 161 5.46 -2.24 -3.37
CA LYS A 161 6.75 -1.53 -3.53
C LYS A 161 6.69 -0.10 -3.00
N LYS A 162 6.18 0.05 -1.77
CA LYS A 162 6.17 1.30 -1.01
C LYS A 162 7.37 1.35 -0.06
N LEU A 163 7.73 2.54 0.40
CA LEU A 163 8.87 2.72 1.30
C LEU A 163 8.41 2.82 2.76
N CYS A 164 9.22 2.30 3.68
CA CYS A 164 9.01 2.46 5.11
C CYS A 164 9.58 3.81 5.59
N LYS A 165 9.31 4.16 6.86
CA LYS A 165 9.87 5.38 7.48
C LYS A 165 11.40 5.45 7.47
N HIS A 166 12.10 4.32 7.53
CA HIS A 166 13.57 4.29 7.56
C HIS A 166 14.18 4.62 6.19
N LEU A 167 13.64 4.05 5.11
CA LEU A 167 14.06 4.42 3.75
C LEU A 167 13.71 5.87 3.44
N GLY A 168 12.52 6.32 3.87
CA GLY A 168 12.17 7.74 3.78
C GLY A 168 13.17 8.62 4.50
N LYS A 169 13.59 8.23 5.71
CA LYS A 169 14.58 8.97 6.49
C LYS A 169 15.94 9.01 5.81
N LEU A 170 16.41 7.88 5.28
CA LEU A 170 17.67 7.82 4.53
C LEU A 170 17.62 8.77 3.32
N LEU A 171 16.55 8.73 2.53
CA LEU A 171 16.37 9.61 1.36
C LEU A 171 16.28 11.10 1.73
N LEU A 172 15.83 11.43 2.95
CA LEU A 172 15.79 12.81 3.46
C LEU A 172 17.17 13.32 3.90
N ILE A 173 18.13 12.42 4.18
CA ILE A 173 19.49 12.77 4.60
C ILE A 173 20.47 12.76 3.43
N LEU A 174 20.27 11.87 2.45
CA LEU A 174 21.07 11.84 1.24
C LEU A 174 21.00 13.19 0.51
N ASP A 175 22.03 13.45 -0.31
CA ASP A 175 22.00 14.56 -1.23
C ASP A 175 20.68 14.55 -2.05
N LYS A 176 20.06 15.73 -2.17
CA LYS A 176 18.71 15.84 -2.73
C LYS A 176 18.67 15.43 -4.21
N GLU A 177 19.70 15.74 -5.00
CA GLU A 177 19.76 15.34 -6.41
C GLU A 177 19.91 13.82 -6.54
N LYS A 178 20.76 13.23 -5.69
CA LYS A 178 20.95 11.78 -5.66
C LYS A 178 19.68 11.04 -5.23
N ALA A 179 19.06 11.47 -4.13
CA ALA A 179 17.81 10.88 -3.64
C ALA A 179 16.68 11.00 -4.69
N THR A 180 16.59 12.15 -5.37
CA THR A 180 15.65 12.35 -6.48
C THR A 180 15.94 11.38 -7.63
N THR A 181 17.21 11.21 -8.01
CA THR A 181 17.62 10.30 -9.08
C THR A 181 17.24 8.86 -8.77
N ILE A 182 17.51 8.39 -7.55
CA ILE A 182 17.12 7.05 -7.09
C ILE A 182 15.61 6.87 -7.21
N LEU A 183 14.83 7.81 -6.68
CA LEU A 183 13.37 7.73 -6.74
C LEU A 183 12.84 7.75 -8.17
N ARG A 184 13.44 8.51 -9.08
CA ARG A 184 13.09 8.52 -10.51
C ARG A 184 13.38 7.18 -11.17
N GLN A 185 14.53 6.58 -10.89
CA GLN A 185 14.90 5.25 -11.41
C GLN A 185 13.93 4.17 -10.93
N ILE A 186 13.52 4.22 -9.66
CA ILE A 186 12.52 3.32 -9.10
C ILE A 186 11.15 3.60 -9.74
N TYR A 187 10.76 4.86 -9.91
CA TYR A 187 9.48 5.23 -10.50
C TYR A 187 9.35 4.76 -11.96
N ALA A 188 10.36 5.06 -12.79
CA ALA A 188 10.36 4.75 -14.21
C ALA A 188 10.29 3.25 -14.50
N ASN A 189 10.90 2.41 -13.67
CA ASN A 189 10.98 0.96 -13.88
C ASN A 189 10.54 0.17 -12.64
N LYS A 190 9.46 0.61 -11.99
CA LYS A 190 9.00 0.07 -10.70
C LYS A 190 8.93 -1.45 -10.68
N GLU A 191 8.44 -2.08 -11.74
CA GLU A 191 8.32 -3.54 -11.81
C GLU A 191 9.66 -4.28 -11.90
N ALA A 192 10.70 -3.65 -12.48
CA ALA A 192 12.04 -4.22 -12.57
C ALA A 192 12.83 -4.15 -11.25
N TRP A 193 12.43 -3.27 -10.33
CA TRP A 193 13.10 -3.15 -9.02
C TRP A 193 12.67 -4.25 -8.05
N ASN A 194 13.64 -4.88 -7.38
CA ASN A 194 13.39 -5.95 -6.42
C ASN A 194 13.51 -5.44 -4.99
N PHE A 195 12.39 -5.43 -4.27
CA PHE A 195 12.36 -5.09 -2.85
C PHE A 195 12.42 -6.40 -2.06
N LYS A 196 13.46 -6.59 -1.24
CA LYS A 196 13.66 -7.85 -0.50
C LYS A 196 14.01 -7.57 0.96
N PRO A 197 13.70 -8.50 1.88
CA PRO A 197 14.27 -8.46 3.22
C PRO A 197 15.80 -8.49 3.16
N TYR A 198 16.45 -7.74 4.05
CA TYR A 198 17.87 -7.94 4.31
C TYR A 198 18.00 -9.14 5.26
N THR A 199 18.61 -10.21 4.78
CA THR A 199 18.97 -11.39 5.57
C THR A 199 20.48 -11.45 5.59
N GLN A 200 21.08 -11.42 6.79
CA GLN A 200 22.50 -11.72 6.98
C GLN A 200 22.81 -13.16 6.60
#